data_AF-A0A9W4BCN1-F1
#
_entry.id   AF-A0A9W4BCN1-F1
#
_cell.length_a   1.000
_cell.length_b   1.000
_cell.length_c   1.000
_cell.angle_alpha   90.00
_cell.angle_beta   90.00
_cell.angle_gamma   90.00
#
_symmetry.space_group_name_H-M   'P 1'
#
loop_
_entity.id
_entity.type
_entity.pdbx_description
1 polymer ?
#
loop_
_entity_poly.entity_id
_entity_poly.type
_entity_poly.pdbx_seq_one_letter_code
_entity_poly.pdbx_strand_id
1 'polypeptide(L)'
;MVMAPTTSASPGYCDGADCVPYLTRTAVAGEHCNQNTRYNWGLDASGNTLACSSRRVWIEAPPLVGVRTLRLPCGDQTGVAQSPDGVPLSCVGGAWSADYSWTFYK
;
A
#
# COMPACT_ATOMS: atom_id res chain seq x y z
N MET A 1 -24.12 -25.10 -8.00
CA MET A 1 -24.32 -24.28 -6.80
C MET A 1 -23.25 -23.20 -6.80
N VAL A 2 -23.62 -21.92 -6.79
CA VAL A 2 -22.67 -20.81 -6.72
C VAL A 2 -22.52 -20.44 -5.24
N MET A 3 -21.33 -20.62 -4.68
CA MET A 3 -21.00 -20.11 -3.35
C MET A 3 -20.61 -18.65 -3.48
N ALA A 4 -21.42 -17.76 -2.91
CA ALA A 4 -21.04 -16.36 -2.74
C ALA A 4 -19.87 -16.29 -1.74
N PRO A 5 -18.80 -15.52 -2.01
CA PRO A 5 -17.74 -15.32 -1.03
C PRO A 5 -18.34 -14.60 0.19
N THR A 6 -18.20 -15.21 1.36
CA THR A 6 -18.46 -14.52 2.63
C THR A 6 -17.34 -13.51 2.85
N THR A 7 -17.61 -12.23 2.56
CA THR A 7 -16.78 -11.14 3.08
C THR A 7 -16.94 -11.14 4.60
N SER A 8 -15.89 -11.60 5.29
CA SER A 8 -15.76 -11.47 6.74
C SER A 8 -15.42 -10.03 7.09
N ALA A 9 -16.42 -9.17 7.17
CA ALA A 9 -16.31 -7.86 7.80
C ALA A 9 -16.33 -8.02 9.34
N SER A 10 -15.34 -8.72 9.90
CA SER A 10 -14.91 -8.32 11.24
C SER A 10 -14.33 -6.90 11.11
N PRO A 11 -14.32 -6.06 12.17
CA PRO A 11 -13.36 -4.96 12.26
C PRO A 11 -11.96 -5.58 12.42
N GLY A 12 -11.54 -6.35 11.41
CA GLY A 12 -10.26 -7.00 11.33
C GLY A 12 -9.26 -5.93 10.99
N TYR A 13 -8.18 -5.89 11.76
CA TYR A 13 -7.00 -5.16 11.38
C TYR A 13 -6.63 -5.57 9.95
N CYS A 14 -6.47 -4.59 9.05
CA CYS A 14 -6.01 -4.90 7.70
C CYS A 14 -4.50 -5.11 7.74
N ASP A 15 -4.11 -6.37 7.90
CA ASP A 15 -2.73 -6.85 8.06
C ASP A 15 -2.22 -7.60 6.81
N GLY A 16 -2.37 -6.97 5.65
CA GLY A 16 -1.88 -7.47 4.39
C GLY A 16 -2.39 -6.63 3.22
N ALA A 17 -1.82 -6.82 2.04
CA ALA A 17 -2.19 -6.06 0.86
C ALA A 17 -3.63 -6.35 0.37
N ASP A 18 -4.14 -7.57 0.58
CA ASP A 18 -5.44 -8.02 0.05
C ASP A 18 -6.63 -7.18 0.52
N CYS A 19 -6.57 -6.67 1.74
CA CYS A 19 -7.61 -5.86 2.36
C CYS A 19 -7.42 -4.35 2.17
N VAL A 20 -6.32 -3.90 1.56
CA VAL A 20 -6.05 -2.47 1.40
C VAL A 20 -7.02 -1.88 0.38
N PRO A 21 -7.77 -0.83 0.76
CA PRO A 21 -8.73 -0.21 -0.14
C PRO A 21 -8.01 0.60 -1.22
N TYR A 22 -8.64 0.66 -2.41
CA TYR A 22 -8.16 1.41 -3.58
C TYR A 22 -6.78 1.01 -4.10
N LEU A 23 -6.35 -0.22 -3.82
CA LEU A 23 -5.13 -0.81 -4.34
C LEU A 23 -5.30 -1.24 -5.81
N THR A 24 -4.40 -0.81 -6.69
CA THR A 24 -4.40 -1.23 -8.10
C THR A 24 -3.89 -2.67 -8.21
N ARG A 25 -4.76 -3.65 -8.49
CA ARG A 25 -4.38 -5.09 -8.55
C ARG A 25 -3.85 -5.58 -9.91
N THR A 26 -3.67 -4.66 -10.85
CA THR A 26 -3.22 -4.94 -12.21
C THR A 26 -2.01 -4.09 -12.56
N ALA A 27 -1.22 -3.70 -11.56
CA ALA A 27 -0.05 -2.88 -11.77
C ALA A 27 1.04 -3.71 -12.46
N VAL A 28 1.83 -3.08 -13.32
CA VAL A 28 2.93 -3.73 -14.04
C VAL A 28 4.12 -2.79 -13.97
N ALA A 29 5.26 -3.27 -13.48
CA ALA A 29 6.46 -2.46 -13.35
C ALA A 29 6.84 -1.80 -14.69
N GLY A 30 7.13 -0.50 -14.66
CA GLY A 30 7.47 0.31 -15.83
C GLY A 30 6.28 0.85 -16.62
N GLU A 31 5.07 0.30 -16.45
CA GLU A 31 3.86 0.81 -17.12
C GLU A 31 3.40 2.15 -16.54
N HIS A 32 2.66 2.90 -17.36
CA HIS A 32 2.13 4.19 -16.96
C HIS A 32 1.10 4.06 -15.81
N CYS A 33 1.17 4.98 -14.86
CA CYS A 33 0.27 5.06 -13.71
C CYS A 33 -0.16 6.51 -13.46
N ASN A 34 -1.33 6.69 -12.84
CA ASN A 34 -1.83 8.03 -12.53
C ASN A 34 -1.37 8.44 -11.12
N GLN A 35 -0.28 9.20 -11.07
CA GLN A 35 0.34 9.61 -9.81
C GLN A 35 -0.65 10.43 -8.95
N ASN A 36 -0.77 10.05 -7.68
CA ASN A 36 -1.58 10.75 -6.69
C ASN A 36 -0.86 10.77 -5.32
N THR A 37 -1.25 11.67 -4.42
CA THR A 37 -0.70 11.73 -3.06
C THR A 37 -1.33 10.71 -2.12
N ARG A 38 -2.41 10.07 -2.55
CA ARG A 38 -3.14 9.04 -1.82
C ARG A 38 -3.44 7.86 -2.71
N TYR A 39 -3.55 6.68 -2.11
CA TYR A 39 -3.91 5.44 -2.79
C TYR A 39 -2.98 5.11 -3.96
N ASN A 40 -1.68 5.38 -3.77
CA ASN A 40 -0.67 5.38 -4.82
C ASN A 40 0.09 4.04 -4.93
N TRP A 41 -0.52 2.97 -4.43
CA TRP A 41 0.02 1.62 -4.36
C TRP A 41 -0.67 0.70 -5.38
N GLY A 42 0.04 -0.34 -5.79
CA GLY A 42 -0.49 -1.42 -6.60
C GLY A 42 0.17 -2.76 -6.29
N LEU A 43 -0.42 -3.83 -6.83
CA LEU A 43 0.15 -5.17 -6.86
C LEU A 43 0.31 -5.62 -8.29
N ASP A 44 1.44 -6.28 -8.57
CA ASP A 44 1.61 -7.03 -9.80
C ASP A 44 0.93 -8.39 -9.76
N ALA A 45 0.99 -9.13 -10.88
CA ALA A 45 0.39 -10.46 -10.99
C ALA A 45 1.00 -11.51 -10.04
N SER A 46 2.19 -11.24 -9.49
CA SER A 46 2.87 -12.09 -8.51
C SER A 46 2.61 -11.65 -7.05
N GLY A 47 1.88 -10.55 -6.85
CA GLY A 47 1.61 -9.99 -5.52
C GLY A 47 2.72 -9.09 -4.98
N ASN A 48 3.71 -8.70 -5.79
CA ASN A 48 4.71 -7.74 -5.38
C ASN A 48 4.11 -6.34 -5.31
N THR A 49 4.56 -5.54 -4.35
CA THR A 49 4.06 -4.18 -4.15
C THR A 49 4.76 -3.21 -5.09
N LEU A 50 3.96 -2.42 -5.80
CA LEU A 50 4.43 -1.35 -6.68
C LEU A 50 3.96 0.02 -6.15
N ALA A 51 4.79 1.03 -6.29
CA ALA A 51 4.46 2.43 -6.07
C ALA A 51 4.32 3.17 -7.41
N CYS A 52 3.34 4.06 -7.55
CA CYS A 52 3.29 4.93 -8.71
C CYS A 52 4.20 6.15 -8.50
N SER A 53 5.36 6.13 -9.16
CA SER A 53 6.44 7.09 -8.97
C SER A 53 6.11 8.51 -9.44
N SER A 54 7.02 9.43 -9.13
CA SER A 54 7.01 10.81 -9.64
C SER A 54 7.04 10.89 -11.18
N ARG A 55 7.57 9.85 -11.82
CA ARG A 55 7.68 9.73 -13.28
C ARG A 55 6.43 9.13 -13.93
N ARG A 56 5.33 8.96 -13.19
CA ARG A 56 4.07 8.35 -13.64
C ARG A 56 4.26 6.93 -14.18
N VAL A 57 5.18 6.19 -13.59
CA VAL A 57 5.38 4.76 -13.86
C VAL A 57 5.40 3.95 -12.58
N TRP A 58 4.92 2.71 -12.64
CA TRP A 58 5.01 1.79 -11.51
C TRP A 58 6.46 1.36 -11.27
N ILE A 59 6.91 1.43 -10.03
CA ILE A 59 8.23 0.99 -9.58
C ILE A 59 8.09 0.00 -8.42
N GLU A 60 9.05 -0.90 -8.29
CA GLU A 60 9.12 -1.85 -7.16
C GLU A 60 9.20 -1.11 -5.82
N ALA A 61 8.43 -1.58 -4.84
CA ALA A 61 8.43 -1.08 -3.48
C ALA A 61 8.52 -2.24 -2.48
N PRO A 62 8.94 -1.97 -1.23
CA PRO A 62 8.86 -2.95 -0.16
C PRO A 62 7.43 -3.50 0.02
N PRO A 63 7.26 -4.66 0.67
CA PRO A 63 5.94 -5.25 0.87
C PRO A 63 4.95 -4.31 1.56
N LEU A 64 3.72 -4.23 1.01
CA LEU A 64 2.60 -3.52 1.61
C LEU A 64 2.00 -4.33 2.76
N VAL A 65 2.25 -3.91 4.00
CA VAL A 65 1.84 -4.63 5.22
C VAL A 65 0.39 -4.40 5.62
N GLY A 66 -0.35 -3.61 4.84
CA GLY A 66 -1.77 -3.33 5.04
C GLY A 66 -2.05 -1.86 5.40
N VAL A 67 -3.07 -1.66 6.23
CA VAL A 67 -3.50 -0.32 6.67
C VAL A 67 -2.95 -0.05 8.07
N ARG A 68 -2.35 1.13 8.27
CA ARG A 68 -1.78 1.56 9.56
C ARG A 68 -2.22 2.98 9.90
N THR A 69 -2.47 3.24 11.16
CA THR A 69 -2.79 4.61 11.60
C THR A 69 -1.49 5.40 11.78
N LEU A 70 -1.51 6.66 11.35
CA LEU A 70 -0.37 7.57 11.50
C LEU A 70 0.07 7.66 12.97
N ARG A 71 1.39 7.59 13.20
CA ARG A 71 2.08 7.57 14.49
C ARG A 71 1.80 6.37 15.39
N LEU A 72 1.07 5.34 14.93
CA LEU A 72 1.05 4.09 15.68
C LEU A 72 2.47 3.50 15.77
N PRO A 73 2.86 2.94 16.93
CA PRO A 73 4.10 2.21 17.06
C PRO A 73 4.18 1.09 16.02
N CYS A 74 5.32 1.01 15.35
CA CYS A 74 5.62 -0.06 14.38
C CYS A 74 6.76 -0.98 14.85
N GLY A 75 7.47 -0.62 15.93
CA GLY A 75 8.59 -1.41 16.44
C GLY A 75 9.63 -1.63 15.34
N ASP A 76 9.93 -2.90 15.07
CA ASP A 76 10.87 -3.33 14.02
C ASP A 76 10.18 -3.80 12.73
N GLN A 77 8.90 -3.47 12.53
CA GLN A 77 8.19 -3.80 11.30
C GLN A 77 8.87 -3.14 10.09
N THR A 78 9.12 -3.93 9.05
CA THR A 78 9.64 -3.46 7.76
C THR A 78 8.52 -3.42 6.72
N GLY A 79 8.79 -2.76 5.59
CA GLY A 79 7.82 -2.59 4.51
C GLY A 79 7.19 -1.21 4.46
N VAL A 80 6.10 -1.10 3.73
CA VAL A 80 5.28 0.11 3.59
C VAL A 80 3.85 -0.16 4.00
N ALA A 81 3.12 0.89 4.36
CA ALA A 81 1.71 0.80 4.70
C ALA A 81 0.91 1.92 4.03
N GLN A 82 -0.41 1.79 4.07
CA GLN A 82 -1.33 2.86 3.70
C GLN A 82 -2.08 3.34 4.95
N SER A 83 -2.28 4.65 5.10
CA SER A 83 -3.22 5.14 6.11
C SER A 83 -4.68 4.84 5.71
N PRO A 84 -5.66 4.91 6.64
CA PRO A 84 -7.06 4.80 6.27
C PRO A 84 -7.50 5.81 5.20
N ASP A 85 -6.90 7.00 5.19
CA ASP A 85 -7.11 8.05 4.19
C ASP A 85 -6.16 7.99 2.99
N GLY A 86 -5.41 6.90 2.81
CA GLY A 86 -4.66 6.62 1.59
C GLY A 86 -3.21 7.12 1.55
N VAL A 87 -2.71 7.77 2.60
CA VAL A 87 -1.35 8.31 2.66
C VAL A 87 -0.33 7.16 2.70
N PRO A 88 0.76 7.22 1.92
CA PRO A 88 1.85 6.26 2.02
C PRO A 88 2.59 6.42 3.36
N LEU A 89 2.82 5.31 4.05
CA LEU A 89 3.47 5.27 5.35
C LEU A 89 4.70 4.35 5.32
N SER A 90 5.73 4.73 6.08
CA SER A 90 6.89 3.90 6.38
C SER A 90 7.13 3.89 7.89
N CYS A 91 7.71 2.82 8.41
CA CYS A 91 8.10 2.74 9.82
C CYS A 91 9.39 3.57 10.02
N VAL A 92 9.28 4.74 10.63
CA VAL A 92 10.41 5.66 10.86
C VAL A 92 10.48 6.03 12.32
N GLY A 93 11.64 5.82 12.94
CA GLY A 93 11.83 6.11 14.36
C GLY A 93 10.87 5.33 15.28
N GLY A 94 10.50 4.11 14.89
CA GLY A 94 9.59 3.24 15.65
C GLY A 94 8.11 3.57 15.54
N ALA A 95 7.72 4.53 14.69
CA ALA A 95 6.31 4.84 14.43
C ALA A 95 5.99 4.96 12.93
N TRP A 96 4.79 4.53 12.54
CA TRP A 96 4.27 4.71 11.19
C TRP A 96 4.17 6.19 10.86
N SER A 97 4.99 6.66 9.91
CA SER A 97 5.09 8.07 9.55
C SER A 97 4.80 8.24 8.08
N ALA A 98 4.21 9.38 7.72
CA ALA A 98 3.94 9.72 6.32
C ALA A 98 5.27 9.74 5.55
N ASP A 99 5.30 8.99 4.45
CA ASP A 99 6.46 8.85 3.58
C ASP A 99 6.06 9.10 2.13
N TYR A 100 6.04 10.37 1.77
CA TYR A 100 5.78 10.79 0.40
C TYR A 100 6.99 10.62 -0.54
N SER A 101 8.10 10.02 -0.08
CA SER A 101 9.23 9.80 -0.96
C SER A 101 8.87 8.91 -2.15
N TRP A 102 8.01 7.91 -1.93
CA TRP A 102 7.42 7.07 -2.98
C TRP A 102 6.67 7.84 -4.06
N THR A 103 6.06 8.97 -3.70
CA THR A 103 5.27 9.79 -4.62
C THR A 103 6.12 10.84 -5.33
N PHE A 104 7.06 11.47 -4.63
CA PHE A 104 7.75 12.67 -5.15
C PHE A 104 9.24 12.51 -5.42
N TYR A 105 9.91 11.53 -4.83
CA TYR A 105 11.38 11.41 -4.88
C TYR A 105 11.85 10.07 -5.45
N LYS A 106 10.95 9.11 -5.64
CA LYS A 106 11.20 7.85 -6.34
C LYS A 106 10.65 7.91 -7.77
#